data_AF-A0A815VE29-F1
#
_entry.id   AF-A0A815VE29-F1
#
_cell.length_a   1.000
_cell.length_b   1.000
_cell.length_c   1.000
_cell.angle_alpha   90.00
_cell.angle_beta   90.00
_cell.angle_gamma   90.00
#
_symmetry.space_group_name_H-M   'P 1'
#
loop_
_entity.id
_entity.type
_entity.pdbx_description
1 polymer ?
#
loop_
_entity_poly.entity_id
_entity_poly.type
_entity_poly.pdbx_seq_one_letter_code
_entity_poly.pdbx_strand_id
1 'polypeptide(L)'
;MTSNTIPDENISEFSPRSYQTEIMEQAKSKNLIVCLPTGSGKTYIAVMLIKELSPVIRRNLDDGGKRTILIVKTKELARQHCKTLNDHLDLKIKSYSGSSKINLSDNNRWKIEFETNQILIFIAQIFLNLLAHNLFSLDKVNLLIFDECHHAIGDDPYALIMKKHYNSCLHHPRILGLTASISGQKIEPKQLQKAAKELEEILQSHFQ
;
A
#
# COMPACT_ATOMS: atom_id res chain seq x y z
N MET A 1 -37.73 30.22 -24.86
CA MET A 1 -37.11 28.93 -25.23
C MET A 1 -36.04 28.65 -24.21
N THR A 2 -36.27 27.61 -23.43
CA THR A 2 -35.70 27.36 -22.11
C THR A 2 -34.24 26.92 -22.19
N SER A 3 -33.41 27.56 -21.38
CA SER A 3 -32.04 27.17 -21.06
C SER A 3 -32.03 25.82 -20.33
N ASN A 4 -31.54 24.78 -21.00
CA ASN A 4 -31.23 23.51 -20.35
C ASN A 4 -29.88 23.63 -19.63
N THR A 5 -29.94 23.98 -18.34
CA THR A 5 -28.87 23.66 -17.40
C THR A 5 -28.94 22.16 -17.12
N ILE A 6 -27.92 21.42 -17.57
CA ILE A 6 -27.67 20.05 -17.15
C ILE A 6 -27.40 20.09 -15.64
N PRO A 7 -28.04 19.24 -14.81
CA PRO A 7 -27.73 19.21 -13.39
C PRO A 7 -26.31 18.65 -13.24
N ASP A 8 -25.43 19.40 -12.57
CA ASP A 8 -24.16 18.90 -12.06
C ASP A 8 -24.43 17.63 -11.24
N GLU A 9 -24.07 16.47 -11.77
CA GLU A 9 -24.03 15.24 -11.01
C GLU A 9 -23.08 15.47 -9.84
N ASN A 10 -23.61 15.38 -8.62
CA ASN A 10 -22.89 15.45 -7.36
C ASN A 10 -21.65 14.54 -7.37
N ILE A 11 -20.51 15.07 -7.80
CA ILE A 11 -19.22 14.61 -7.32
C ILE A 11 -19.25 14.97 -5.83
N SER A 12 -19.58 14.00 -4.98
CA SER A 12 -19.47 14.12 -3.54
C SER A 12 -18.07 14.68 -3.24
N GLU A 13 -18.00 15.97 -2.93
CA GLU A 13 -16.75 16.65 -2.59
C GLU A 13 -16.19 15.93 -1.36
N PHE A 14 -15.16 15.11 -1.60
CA PHE A 14 -14.59 14.25 -0.57
C PHE A 14 -13.83 15.13 0.43
N SER A 15 -14.47 15.45 1.55
CA SER A 15 -13.84 16.15 2.66
C SER A 15 -13.28 15.12 3.66
N PRO A 16 -11.94 14.98 3.79
CA PRO A 16 -11.36 14.03 4.71
C PRO A 16 -11.68 14.42 6.16
N ARG A 17 -11.86 13.41 7.01
CA ARG A 17 -12.04 13.65 8.45
C ARG A 17 -10.74 14.19 9.06
N SER A 18 -10.83 14.98 10.12
CA SER A 18 -9.66 15.60 10.77
C SER A 18 -8.59 14.57 11.15
N TYR A 19 -8.97 13.45 11.77
CA TYR A 19 -8.02 12.40 12.13
C TYR A 19 -7.34 11.75 10.91
N GLN A 20 -8.02 11.66 9.76
CA GLN A 20 -7.43 11.09 8.54
C GLN A 20 -6.32 12.00 8.02
N THR A 21 -6.55 13.32 8.09
CA THR A 21 -5.57 14.34 7.73
C THR A 21 -4.38 14.32 8.67
N GLU A 22 -4.62 14.28 9.99
CA GLU A 22 -3.55 14.22 11.00
C GLU A 22 -2.66 12.98 10.83
N ILE A 23 -3.26 11.80 10.66
CA ILE A 23 -2.52 10.55 10.43
C ILE A 23 -1.71 10.63 9.13
N MET A 24 -2.30 11.18 8.06
CA MET A 24 -1.62 11.33 6.77
C MET A 24 -0.41 12.27 6.88
N GLU A 25 -0.54 13.41 7.56
CA GLU A 25 0.57 14.35 7.78
C GLU A 25 1.75 13.68 8.52
N GLN A 26 1.45 12.89 9.55
CA GLN A 26 2.49 12.10 10.23
C GLN A 26 3.10 11.05 9.30
N ALA A 27 2.27 10.37 8.50
CA ALA A 27 2.70 9.34 7.57
C ALA A 27 3.62 9.87 6.46
N LYS A 28 3.66 11.18 6.18
CA LYS A 28 4.63 11.80 5.25
C LYS A 28 6.07 11.66 5.74
N SER A 29 6.30 11.73 7.05
CA SER A 29 7.65 11.76 7.64
C SER A 29 8.02 10.54 8.49
N LYS A 30 7.04 9.73 8.94
CA LYS A 30 7.28 8.56 9.80
C LYS A 30 6.51 7.33 9.35
N ASN A 31 7.12 6.16 9.50
CA ASN A 31 6.49 4.88 9.21
C ASN A 31 5.41 4.58 10.25
N LEU A 32 4.19 4.30 9.81
CA LEU A 32 3.03 4.17 10.69
C LEU A 32 2.29 2.86 10.50
N ILE A 33 1.74 2.34 11.61
CA ILE A 33 0.69 1.33 11.64
C ILE A 33 -0.59 2.01 12.12
N VAL A 34 -1.57 2.13 11.25
CA VAL A 34 -2.86 2.74 11.54
C VAL A 34 -3.85 1.66 11.95
N CYS A 35 -4.24 1.66 13.22
CA CYS A 35 -5.20 0.70 13.77
C CYS A 35 -6.55 1.37 14.02
N LEU A 36 -7.44 1.33 13.03
CA LEU A 36 -8.77 1.94 13.10
C LEU A 36 -9.86 0.93 12.74
N PRO A 37 -11.05 0.98 13.36
CA PRO A 37 -12.15 0.05 13.03
C PRO A 37 -12.49 -0.04 11.53
N THR A 38 -13.11 -1.14 11.13
CA THR A 38 -13.67 -1.27 9.78
C THR A 38 -14.74 -0.20 9.57
N GLY A 39 -14.81 0.36 8.35
CA GLY A 39 -15.70 1.49 8.04
C GLY A 39 -15.17 2.87 8.44
N SER A 40 -14.03 2.96 9.15
CA SER A 40 -13.37 4.25 9.43
C SER A 40 -12.67 4.87 8.21
N GLY A 41 -12.67 4.20 7.05
CA GLY A 41 -12.09 4.76 5.84
C GLY A 41 -10.55 4.79 5.84
N LYS A 42 -9.90 3.78 6.42
CA LYS A 42 -8.42 3.64 6.41
C LYS A 42 -7.81 3.79 5.02
N THR A 43 -8.47 3.25 4.00
CA THR A 43 -8.05 3.36 2.60
C THR A 43 -7.92 4.81 2.14
N TYR A 44 -8.72 5.74 2.67
CA TYR A 44 -8.62 7.15 2.31
C TYR A 44 -7.34 7.81 2.83
N ILE A 45 -6.80 7.35 3.96
CA ILE A 45 -5.49 7.79 4.46
C ILE A 45 -4.41 7.42 3.44
N ALA A 46 -4.46 6.20 2.90
CA ALA A 46 -3.56 5.77 1.84
C ALA A 46 -3.75 6.60 0.55
N VAL A 47 -4.99 6.87 0.14
CA VAL A 47 -5.28 7.74 -1.03
C VAL A 47 -4.63 9.12 -0.87
N MET A 48 -4.84 9.77 0.29
CA MET A 48 -4.27 11.09 0.58
C MET A 48 -2.75 11.07 0.59
N LEU A 49 -2.14 10.07 1.23
CA LEU A 49 -0.69 9.92 1.29
C LEU A 49 -0.08 9.66 -0.10
N ILE A 50 -0.73 8.81 -0.92
CA ILE A 50 -0.29 8.56 -2.29
C ILE A 50 -0.35 9.84 -3.13
N LYS A 51 -1.42 10.62 -2.98
CA LYS A 51 -1.58 11.90 -3.70
C LYS A 51 -0.45 12.87 -3.34
N GLU A 52 -0.14 13.01 -2.06
CA GLU A 52 0.99 13.83 -1.58
C GLU A 52 2.33 13.36 -2.15
N LEU A 53 2.58 12.04 -2.12
CA LEU A 53 3.83 11.46 -2.59
C LEU A 53 3.85 11.22 -4.11
N SER A 54 2.82 11.66 -4.85
CA SER A 54 2.67 11.36 -6.28
C SER A 54 3.73 11.99 -7.20
N PRO A 55 4.38 13.14 -6.89
CA PRO A 55 5.35 13.74 -7.80
C PRO A 55 6.51 12.80 -8.17
N VAL A 56 7.02 12.00 -7.23
CA VAL A 56 8.15 11.09 -7.49
C VAL A 56 7.74 9.86 -8.32
N ILE A 57 6.48 9.42 -8.22
CA ILE A 57 6.02 8.22 -8.93
C ILE A 57 5.54 8.52 -10.35
N ARG A 58 5.32 9.80 -10.70
CA ARG A 58 5.01 10.23 -12.07
C ARG A 58 6.23 10.26 -12.99
N ARG A 59 7.44 10.18 -12.43
CA ARG A 59 8.71 10.13 -13.18
C ARG A 59 8.99 8.70 -13.68
N ASN A 60 9.75 8.62 -14.77
CA ASN A 60 10.29 7.35 -15.26
C ASN A 60 11.26 6.76 -14.23
N LEU A 61 11.34 5.43 -14.13
CA LEU A 61 12.24 4.78 -13.17
C LEU A 61 13.71 5.07 -13.46
N ASP A 62 14.07 5.13 -14.74
CA ASP A 62 15.44 5.42 -15.19
C ASP A 62 15.87 6.87 -14.85
N ASP A 63 14.90 7.78 -14.66
CA ASP A 63 15.11 9.16 -14.23
C ASP A 63 14.98 9.35 -12.71
N GLY A 64 15.13 8.26 -11.92
CA GLY A 64 15.00 8.29 -10.47
C GLY A 64 13.54 8.35 -9.96
N GLY A 65 12.58 8.07 -10.83
CA GLY A 65 11.20 7.84 -10.44
C GLY A 65 11.04 6.60 -9.56
N LYS A 66 9.94 6.56 -8.82
CA LYS A 66 9.63 5.46 -7.89
C LYS A 66 8.23 4.91 -8.10
N ARG A 67 7.84 3.86 -7.38
CA ARG A 67 6.49 3.30 -7.40
C ARG A 67 5.90 3.15 -6.02
N THR A 68 4.59 3.33 -5.92
CA THR A 68 3.84 2.94 -4.73
C THR A 68 3.44 1.49 -4.88
N ILE A 69 3.69 0.68 -3.85
CA ILE A 69 3.29 -0.72 -3.79
C ILE A 69 2.26 -0.90 -2.69
N LEU A 70 1.10 -1.46 -3.03
CA LEU A 70 0.08 -1.89 -2.06
C LEU A 70 0.03 -3.41 -2.01
N ILE A 71 0.23 -3.97 -0.83
CA ILE A 71 0.23 -5.40 -0.58
C ILE A 71 -1.07 -5.77 0.12
N VAL A 72 -1.77 -6.77 -0.41
CA VAL A 72 -3.04 -7.29 0.10
C VAL A 72 -3.00 -8.81 0.29
N LYS A 73 -3.97 -9.36 1.03
CA LYS A 73 -4.09 -10.81 1.25
C LYS A 73 -4.85 -11.56 0.16
N THR A 74 -5.85 -10.93 -0.45
CA THR A 74 -6.80 -11.64 -1.32
C THR A 74 -7.02 -10.91 -2.65
N LYS A 75 -7.54 -11.66 -3.63
CA LYS A 75 -7.93 -11.11 -4.94
C LYS A 75 -9.03 -10.06 -4.82
N GLU A 76 -9.96 -10.27 -3.89
CA GLU A 76 -11.09 -9.38 -3.67
C GLU A 76 -10.63 -8.04 -3.08
N LEU A 77 -9.73 -8.07 -2.10
CA LEU A 77 -9.11 -6.85 -1.56
C LEU A 77 -8.34 -6.09 -2.66
N ALA A 78 -7.58 -6.80 -3.50
CA ALA A 78 -6.88 -6.18 -4.63
C ALA A 78 -7.85 -5.44 -5.56
N ARG A 79 -9.00 -6.06 -5.88
CA ARG A 79 -10.05 -5.48 -6.73
C ARG A 79 -10.68 -4.25 -6.08
N GLN A 80 -11.00 -4.33 -4.79
CA GLN A 80 -11.59 -3.22 -4.03
C GLN A 80 -10.66 -2.01 -3.98
N HIS A 81 -9.39 -2.22 -3.62
CA HIS A 81 -8.40 -1.14 -3.61
C HIS A 81 -8.15 -0.56 -4.99
N CYS A 82 -8.07 -1.40 -6.03
CA CYS A 82 -7.91 -0.93 -7.40
C CYS A 82 -9.05 0.01 -7.79
N LYS A 83 -10.31 -0.36 -7.49
CA LYS A 83 -11.46 0.51 -7.72
C LYS A 83 -11.33 1.82 -6.96
N THR A 84 -11.16 1.77 -5.63
CA THR A 84 -11.08 2.99 -4.81
C THR A 84 -9.94 3.92 -5.24
N LEU A 85 -8.77 3.38 -5.59
CA LEU A 85 -7.65 4.20 -6.04
C LEU A 85 -7.94 4.86 -7.40
N ASN A 86 -8.54 4.15 -8.36
CA ASN A 86 -8.93 4.74 -9.65
C ASN A 86 -10.00 5.82 -9.49
N ASP A 87 -10.95 5.63 -8.57
CA ASP A 87 -12.02 6.60 -8.31
C ASP A 87 -11.48 7.94 -7.74
N HIS A 88 -10.28 7.95 -7.14
CA HIS A 88 -9.76 9.12 -6.41
C HIS A 88 -8.41 9.65 -6.89
N LEU A 89 -7.70 8.92 -7.76
CA LEU A 89 -6.35 9.27 -8.20
C LEU A 89 -6.25 9.22 -9.72
N ASP A 90 -5.75 10.29 -10.31
CA ASP A 90 -5.33 10.32 -11.72
C ASP A 90 -3.91 9.76 -11.88
N LEU A 91 -3.78 8.44 -11.66
CA LEU A 91 -2.55 7.66 -11.73
C LEU A 91 -2.84 6.29 -12.35
N LYS A 92 -1.91 5.73 -13.13
CA LYS A 92 -2.04 4.38 -13.69
C LYS A 92 -1.83 3.35 -12.58
N ILE A 93 -2.86 2.55 -12.36
CA ILE A 93 -2.91 1.54 -11.31
C ILE A 93 -3.04 0.16 -11.94
N LYS A 94 -2.26 -0.80 -11.46
CA LYS A 94 -2.35 -2.20 -11.91
C LYS A 94 -2.33 -3.18 -10.74
N SER A 95 -3.20 -4.17 -10.77
CA SER A 95 -3.27 -5.22 -9.76
C SER A 95 -2.85 -6.59 -10.28
N TYR A 96 -2.05 -7.33 -9.49
CA TYR A 96 -1.62 -8.70 -9.76
C TYR A 96 -2.08 -9.59 -8.61
N SER A 97 -3.14 -10.35 -8.89
CA SER A 97 -3.82 -11.15 -7.87
C SER A 97 -3.99 -12.63 -8.26
N GLY A 98 -3.65 -13.04 -9.49
CA GLY A 98 -3.73 -14.44 -9.93
C GLY A 98 -2.37 -15.05 -10.24
N SER A 99 -2.06 -16.21 -9.64
CA SER A 99 -0.80 -16.94 -9.86
C SER A 99 -0.64 -17.50 -11.28
N SER A 100 -1.73 -17.91 -11.93
CA SER A 100 -1.70 -18.58 -13.25
C SER A 100 -1.30 -17.69 -14.43
N LYS A 101 -1.15 -16.36 -14.24
CA LYS A 101 -0.77 -15.41 -15.30
C LYS A 101 0.55 -14.69 -15.05
N ILE A 102 1.25 -15.05 -13.97
CA ILE A 102 2.50 -14.40 -13.58
C ILE A 102 3.66 -15.23 -14.06
N ASN A 103 4.24 -14.80 -15.17
CA ASN A 103 5.50 -15.35 -15.64
C ASN A 103 6.66 -14.62 -14.94
N LEU A 104 7.35 -15.30 -14.04
CA LEU A 104 8.52 -14.77 -13.32
C LEU A 104 9.82 -14.87 -14.14
N SER A 105 9.80 -15.48 -15.34
CA SER A 105 10.98 -15.50 -16.22
C SER A 105 11.04 -14.33 -17.20
N ASP A 106 9.95 -13.56 -17.33
CA ASP A 106 9.84 -12.49 -18.31
C ASP A 106 10.28 -11.13 -17.72
N ASN A 107 11.60 -10.95 -17.63
CA ASN A 107 12.23 -9.71 -17.13
C ASN A 107 11.74 -8.46 -17.88
N ASN A 108 11.63 -8.56 -19.21
CA ASN A 108 11.26 -7.43 -20.06
C ASN A 108 9.83 -6.98 -19.79
N ARG A 109 8.89 -7.92 -19.67
CA ARG A 109 7.52 -7.61 -19.28
C ARG A 109 7.47 -6.90 -17.94
N TRP A 110 8.17 -7.39 -16.92
CA TRP A 110 8.15 -6.73 -15.60
C TRP A 110 8.76 -5.33 -15.65
N LYS A 111 9.84 -5.12 -16.40
CA LYS A 111 10.38 -3.77 -16.63
C LYS A 111 9.31 -2.84 -17.23
N ILE A 112 8.58 -3.28 -18.26
CA ILE A 112 7.51 -2.50 -18.88
C ILE A 112 6.37 -2.22 -17.89
N GLU A 113 5.96 -3.22 -17.11
CA GLU A 113 4.86 -3.09 -16.15
C GLU A 113 5.20 -2.10 -15.03
N PHE A 114 6.43 -2.16 -14.50
CA PHE A 114 6.89 -1.18 -13.52
C PHE A 114 7.11 0.20 -14.15
N GLU A 115 7.54 0.30 -15.41
CA GLU A 115 7.68 1.61 -16.07
C GLU A 115 6.30 2.25 -16.32
N THR A 116 5.32 1.46 -16.76
CA THR A 116 4.03 1.95 -17.24
C THR A 116 3.08 2.37 -16.11
N ASN A 117 3.13 1.69 -14.96
CA ASN A 117 2.16 1.89 -13.88
C ASN A 117 2.81 2.60 -12.69
N GLN A 118 2.18 3.63 -12.13
CA GLN A 118 2.71 4.35 -10.96
C GLN A 118 2.38 3.65 -9.62
N ILE A 119 1.24 2.97 -9.55
CA ILE A 119 0.79 2.23 -8.37
C ILE A 119 0.56 0.77 -8.75
N LEU A 120 1.18 -0.15 -8.02
CA LEU A 120 1.01 -1.58 -8.24
C LEU A 120 0.46 -2.25 -6.98
N ILE A 121 -0.57 -3.08 -7.16
CA ILE A 121 -1.22 -3.82 -6.09
C ILE A 121 -0.88 -5.31 -6.25
N PHE A 122 -0.40 -5.95 -5.21
CA PHE A 122 0.00 -7.35 -5.25
C PHE A 122 -0.63 -8.16 -4.12
N ILE A 123 -0.99 -9.42 -4.39
CA ILE A 123 -1.04 -10.40 -3.30
C ILE A 123 0.40 -10.61 -2.81
N ALA A 124 0.60 -10.64 -1.49
CA ALA A 124 1.94 -10.63 -0.90
C ALA A 124 2.89 -11.70 -1.42
N GLN A 125 2.42 -12.93 -1.63
CA GLN A 125 3.28 -13.99 -2.15
C GLN A 125 3.82 -13.67 -3.56
N ILE A 126 3.02 -13.01 -4.40
CA ILE A 126 3.46 -12.60 -5.73
C ILE A 126 4.59 -11.59 -5.61
N PHE A 127 4.41 -10.55 -4.79
CA PHE A 127 5.42 -9.51 -4.63
C PHE A 127 6.71 -10.04 -4.00
N LEU A 128 6.60 -10.91 -2.98
CA LEU A 128 7.74 -11.61 -2.41
C LEU A 128 8.51 -12.40 -3.46
N ASN A 129 7.81 -13.11 -4.35
CA ASN A 129 8.47 -13.84 -5.44
C ASN A 129 9.17 -12.89 -6.42
N LEU A 130 8.57 -11.76 -6.78
CA LEU A 130 9.22 -10.77 -7.66
C LEU A 130 10.53 -10.24 -7.07
N LEU A 131 10.54 -9.94 -5.76
CA LEU A 131 11.74 -9.52 -5.05
C LEU A 131 12.77 -10.64 -4.97
N ALA A 132 12.37 -11.87 -4.66
CA ALA A 132 13.26 -13.03 -4.57
C ALA A 132 13.92 -13.39 -5.91
N HIS A 133 13.24 -13.15 -7.03
CA HIS A 133 13.78 -13.33 -8.37
C HIS A 133 14.55 -12.12 -8.91
N ASN A 134 14.75 -11.07 -8.09
CA ASN A 134 15.42 -9.82 -8.48
C ASN A 134 14.76 -9.10 -9.68
N LEU A 135 13.46 -9.29 -9.87
CA LEU A 135 12.68 -8.64 -10.94
C LEU A 135 12.35 -7.18 -10.61
N PHE A 136 12.43 -6.82 -9.34
CA PHE A 136 12.22 -5.47 -8.85
C PHE A 136 13.02 -5.24 -7.56
N SER A 137 13.34 -3.98 -7.27
CA SER A 137 13.99 -3.59 -6.01
C SER A 137 13.10 -2.64 -5.21
N LEU A 138 13.09 -2.82 -3.89
CA LEU A 138 12.46 -1.91 -2.96
C LEU A 138 13.11 -0.51 -2.94
N ASP A 139 14.34 -0.33 -3.42
CA ASP A 139 14.96 1.00 -3.61
C ASP A 139 14.15 1.87 -4.59
N LYS A 140 13.46 1.23 -5.54
CA LYS A 140 12.58 1.89 -6.52
C LYS A 140 11.17 2.13 -5.98
N VAL A 141 10.92 1.86 -4.71
CA VAL A 141 9.63 2.08 -4.04
C VAL A 141 9.72 3.38 -3.22
N ASN A 142 8.69 4.23 -3.30
CA ASN A 142 8.57 5.40 -2.42
C ASN A 142 7.73 5.09 -1.19
N LEU A 143 6.67 4.31 -1.37
CA LEU A 143 5.69 3.96 -0.35
C LEU A 143 5.29 2.50 -0.50
N LEU A 144 5.41 1.75 0.60
CA LEU A 144 5.01 0.36 0.75
C LEU A 144 3.84 0.30 1.74
N ILE A 145 2.66 -0.06 1.24
CA ILE A 145 1.42 -0.12 2.02
C ILE A 145 1.07 -1.58 2.27
N PHE A 146 0.84 -1.93 3.54
CA PHE A 146 0.39 -3.26 3.93
C PHE A 146 -1.07 -3.18 4.40
N ASP A 147 -1.99 -3.72 3.60
CA ASP A 147 -3.38 -3.90 4.02
C ASP A 147 -3.53 -5.15 4.91
N GLU A 148 -4.32 -5.05 5.96
CA GLU A 148 -4.39 -6.03 7.05
C GLU A 148 -3.00 -6.40 7.58
N CYS A 149 -2.22 -5.37 7.93
CA CYS A 149 -0.82 -5.51 8.31
C CYS A 149 -0.57 -6.35 9.57
N HIS A 150 -1.57 -6.60 10.42
CA HIS A 150 -1.45 -7.49 11.59
C HIS A 150 -1.01 -8.93 11.24
N HIS A 151 -1.12 -9.32 9.97
CA HIS A 151 -0.60 -10.60 9.50
C HIS A 151 0.93 -10.62 9.30
N ALA A 152 1.64 -9.49 9.41
CA ALA A 152 3.08 -9.41 9.19
C ALA A 152 3.88 -9.96 10.39
N ILE A 153 3.68 -11.24 10.69
CA ILE A 153 4.34 -11.97 11.78
C ILE A 153 4.89 -13.31 11.29
N GLY A 154 5.85 -13.88 12.03
CA GLY A 154 6.44 -15.18 11.69
C GLY A 154 7.01 -15.25 10.26
N ASP A 155 6.58 -16.25 9.51
CA ASP A 155 6.99 -16.52 8.12
C ASP A 155 5.93 -16.11 7.09
N ASP A 156 4.95 -15.28 7.49
CA ASP A 156 3.99 -14.72 6.54
C ASP A 156 4.73 -13.90 5.46
N PRO A 157 4.28 -13.93 4.19
CA PRO A 157 4.94 -13.19 3.11
C PRO A 157 5.15 -11.70 3.40
N TYR A 158 4.28 -11.06 4.19
CA TYR A 158 4.45 -9.67 4.62
C TYR A 158 5.74 -9.51 5.45
N ALA A 159 5.91 -10.37 6.45
CA ALA A 159 7.09 -10.38 7.31
C ALA A 159 8.36 -10.74 6.52
N LEU A 160 8.26 -11.67 5.58
CA LEU A 160 9.40 -12.06 4.74
C LEU A 160 9.86 -10.95 3.80
N ILE A 161 8.94 -10.15 3.24
CA ILE A 161 9.30 -8.95 2.45
C ILE A 161 10.16 -8.01 3.29
N MET A 162 9.74 -7.74 4.53
CA MET A 162 10.49 -6.88 5.44
C MET A 162 11.85 -7.48 5.82
N LYS A 163 11.85 -8.71 6.35
CA LYS A 163 13.06 -9.37 6.88
C LYS A 163 14.13 -9.61 5.80
N LYS A 164 13.73 -9.98 4.58
CA LYS A 164 14.67 -10.39 3.52
C LYS A 164 15.05 -9.28 2.55
N HIS A 165 14.18 -8.28 2.36
CA HIS A 165 14.36 -7.29 1.30
C HIS A 165 14.37 -5.84 1.80
N TYR A 166 13.59 -5.50 2.83
CA TYR A 166 13.55 -4.11 3.31
C TYR A 166 14.88 -3.72 3.97
N ASN A 167 15.40 -4.56 4.87
CA ASN A 167 16.62 -4.27 5.63
C ASN A 167 17.90 -4.19 4.77
N SER A 168 17.86 -4.69 3.53
CA SER A 168 18.97 -4.62 2.58
C SER A 168 18.86 -3.44 1.60
N CYS A 169 17.81 -2.61 1.71
CA CYS A 169 17.66 -1.42 0.88
C CYS A 169 18.69 -0.36 1.21
N LEU A 170 19.19 0.33 0.20
CA LEU A 170 19.96 1.56 0.38
C LEU A 170 19.01 2.74 0.64
N HIS A 171 17.86 2.74 -0.05
CA HIS A 171 16.82 3.75 0.07
C HIS A 171 15.52 3.11 0.52
N HIS A 172 15.27 3.15 1.82
CA HIS A 172 14.09 2.54 2.41
C HIS A 172 12.80 3.24 1.95
N PRO A 173 11.80 2.49 1.43
CA PRO A 173 10.49 3.06 1.19
C PRO A 173 9.82 3.44 2.51
N ARG A 174 8.93 4.43 2.44
CA ARG A 174 8.01 4.73 3.54
C ARG A 174 7.03 3.58 3.74
N ILE A 175 6.70 3.28 4.98
CA ILE A 175 5.76 2.20 5.33
C ILE A 175 4.47 2.78 5.90
N LEU A 176 3.35 2.26 5.39
CA LEU A 176 2.02 2.47 5.95
C LEU A 176 1.35 1.11 6.14
N GLY A 177 1.28 0.64 7.38
CA GLY A 177 0.45 -0.48 7.76
C GLY A 177 -0.98 -0.03 8.03
N LEU A 178 -1.98 -0.70 7.46
CA LEU A 178 -3.38 -0.48 7.74
C LEU A 178 -3.97 -1.73 8.37
N THR A 179 -4.71 -1.59 9.46
CA THR A 179 -5.49 -2.71 9.99
C THR A 179 -6.69 -2.29 10.83
N ALA A 180 -7.68 -3.17 10.93
CA ALA A 180 -8.80 -3.00 11.84
C ALA A 180 -8.50 -3.45 13.29
N SER A 181 -7.50 -4.33 13.47
CA SER A 181 -7.15 -4.87 14.77
C SER A 181 -5.72 -5.41 14.76
N ILE A 182 -5.03 -5.32 15.90
CA ILE A 182 -3.69 -5.92 16.11
C ILE A 182 -3.79 -7.44 16.21
N SER A 183 -4.94 -7.96 16.65
CA SER A 183 -5.21 -9.38 16.73
C SER A 183 -6.56 -9.70 16.07
N GLY A 184 -6.59 -10.67 15.16
CA GLY A 184 -7.85 -11.14 14.56
C GLY A 184 -8.81 -11.81 15.56
N GLN A 185 -8.46 -11.85 16.85
CA GLN A 185 -9.19 -12.50 17.94
C GLN A 185 -9.05 -11.73 19.26
N LYS A 186 -9.90 -12.05 20.24
CA LYS A 186 -9.87 -11.49 21.58
C LYS A 186 -8.70 -12.12 22.36
N ILE A 187 -7.70 -11.31 22.71
CA ILE A 187 -6.50 -11.76 23.42
C ILE A 187 -6.27 -10.93 24.70
N GLU A 188 -5.51 -11.51 25.62
CA GLU A 188 -5.14 -10.85 26.89
C GLU A 188 -4.31 -9.58 26.64
N PRO A 189 -4.45 -8.51 27.46
CA PRO A 189 -3.77 -7.24 27.24
C PRO A 189 -2.24 -7.35 27.10
N LYS A 190 -1.60 -8.26 27.87
CA LYS A 190 -0.15 -8.51 27.77
C LYS A 190 0.25 -9.11 26.43
N GLN A 191 -0.57 -10.01 25.88
CA GLN A 191 -0.33 -10.62 24.58
C GLN A 191 -0.53 -9.59 23.46
N LEU A 192 -1.52 -8.71 23.60
CA LEU A 192 -1.75 -7.60 22.68
C LEU A 192 -0.56 -6.65 22.61
N GLN A 193 -0.01 -6.25 23.76
CA GLN A 193 1.19 -5.41 23.82
C GLN A 193 2.39 -6.08 23.16
N LYS A 194 2.57 -7.39 23.38
CA LYS A 194 3.64 -8.16 22.73
C LYS A 194 3.46 -8.21 21.21
N ALA A 195 2.25 -8.50 20.74
CA ALA A 195 1.94 -8.56 19.32
C ALA A 195 2.11 -7.20 18.63
N ALA A 196 1.69 -6.11 19.29
CA ALA A 196 1.91 -4.75 18.79
C ALA A 196 3.41 -4.47 18.66
N LYS A 197 4.19 -4.73 19.70
CA LYS A 197 5.64 -4.50 19.68
C LYS A 197 6.34 -5.33 18.59
N GLU A 198 5.97 -6.61 18.46
CA GLU A 198 6.50 -7.47 17.40
C GLU A 198 6.18 -6.90 16.00
N LEU A 199 4.96 -6.39 15.81
CA LEU A 199 4.56 -5.80 14.53
C LEU A 199 5.31 -4.50 14.22
N GLU A 200 5.50 -3.62 15.21
CA GLU A 200 6.32 -2.41 15.07
C GLU A 200 7.76 -2.75 14.68
N GLU A 201 8.35 -3.76 15.33
CA GLU A 201 9.70 -4.24 15.04
C GLU A 201 9.79 -4.83 13.62
N ILE A 202 8.83 -5.64 13.19
CA ILE A 202 8.87 -6.25 11.84
C ILE A 202 8.64 -5.18 10.76
N LEU A 203 7.66 -4.30 10.93
CA LEU A 203 7.31 -3.27 9.94
C LEU A 203 8.16 -2.01 10.06
N GLN A 204 9.08 -1.92 11.02
CA GLN A 204 9.92 -0.73 11.25
C GLN A 204 9.05 0.54 11.32
N SER A 205 7.96 0.47 12.08
CA SER A 205 6.85 1.43 12.10
C SER A 205 6.32 1.65 13.52
N HIS A 206 5.58 2.74 13.75
CA HIS A 206 4.93 3.04 15.03
C HIS A 206 3.41 3.03 14.92
N PHE A 207 2.71 2.55 15.95
CA PHE A 207 1.25 2.64 16.00
C PHE A 207 0.75 4.08 16.12
N GLN A 208 -0.35 4.37 15.40
CA GLN A 208 -1.11 5.62 15.46
C GLN A 208 -2.61 5.35 15.66
#